data_AF-A0A4U3A9J1-F1
#
_entry.id   AF-A0A4U3A9J1-F1
#
_cell.length_a   1.000
_cell.length_b   1.000
_cell.length_c   1.000
_cell.angle_alpha   90.00
_cell.angle_beta   90.00
_cell.angle_gamma   90.00
#
_symmetry.space_group_name_H-M   'P 1'
#
loop_
_entity.id
_entity.type
_entity.pdbx_description
1 polymer ?
#
loop_
_entity_poly.entity_id
_entity_poly.type
_entity_poly.pdbx_seq_one_letter_code
_entity_poly.pdbx_strand_id
1 'polypeptide(L)'
;MKREIEWNAIIELGVRPMSLNYGRDTIIEVDLNAVKHNVKEFKKRVNDENIAMMAAVKANGYGHGAVEVAKAAIEVGIDQLAVAFVDEAIELRGAGINVPILILGYTSVAAAEEAIQYDVMM
;
A
#
# COMPACT_ATOMS: atom_id res chain seq x y z
N MET A 1 -5.09 18.52 3.06
CA MET A 1 -5.68 18.58 1.71
C MET A 1 -6.22 17.18 1.43
N LYS A 2 -7.53 16.98 1.60
CA LYS A 2 -8.21 15.73 1.22
C LYS A 2 -8.00 15.58 -0.28
N ARG A 3 -7.12 14.68 -0.70
CA ARG A 3 -7.17 14.19 -2.07
C ARG A 3 -8.26 13.15 -2.04
N GLU A 4 -9.50 13.60 -2.26
CA GLU A 4 -10.46 12.76 -2.95
C GLU A 4 -9.69 12.16 -4.12
N ILE A 5 -9.73 10.85 -4.29
CA ILE A 5 -9.54 10.31 -5.62
C ILE A 5 -10.66 10.98 -6.40
N GLU A 6 -10.34 11.99 -7.22
CA GLU A 6 -11.34 12.72 -8.00
C GLU A 6 -11.92 11.71 -9.00
N TRP A 7 -12.96 11.00 -8.56
CA TRP A 7 -13.67 10.00 -9.35
C TRP A 7 -14.20 10.60 -10.65
N ASN A 8 -14.48 11.91 -10.65
CA ASN A 8 -14.84 12.68 -11.84
C ASN A 8 -13.73 12.65 -12.90
N ALA A 9 -12.46 12.79 -12.52
CA ALA A 9 -11.34 12.72 -13.46
C ALA A 9 -11.16 11.30 -14.05
N ILE A 10 -11.44 10.25 -13.26
CA ILE A 10 -11.36 8.84 -13.70
C ILE A 10 -12.52 8.49 -14.65
N ILE A 11 -13.73 8.99 -14.36
CA ILE A 11 -14.91 8.85 -15.24
C ILE A 11 -14.72 9.63 -16.56
N GLU A 12 -14.13 10.82 -16.51
CA GLU A 12 -13.80 11.63 -17.70
C GLU A 12 -12.76 10.96 -18.61
N LEU A 13 -11.86 10.15 -18.04
CA LEU A 13 -10.89 9.33 -18.78
C LEU A 13 -11.48 8.02 -19.34
N GLY A 14 -12.78 7.78 -19.17
CA GLY A 14 -13.47 6.60 -19.70
C GLY A 14 -13.21 5.30 -18.93
N VAL A 15 -12.53 5.37 -17.78
CA VAL A 15 -12.25 4.21 -16.93
C VAL A 15 -13.33 4.14 -15.86
N ARG A 16 -14.32 3.26 -16.01
CA ARG A 16 -15.28 2.98 -14.94
C ARG A 16 -14.78 1.81 -14.08
N PRO A 17 -14.69 1.97 -12.75
CA PRO A 17 -14.53 0.85 -11.84
C PRO A 17 -15.55 -0.23 -12.15
N MET A 18 -15.14 -1.49 -12.05
CA MET A 18 -15.98 -2.63 -12.45
C MET A 18 -17.37 -2.60 -11.78
N SER A 19 -17.48 -2.07 -10.56
CA SER A 19 -18.76 -1.90 -9.85
C SER A 19 -19.70 -0.85 -10.45
N LEU A 20 -19.17 0.22 -11.05
CA LEU A 20 -19.97 1.30 -11.65
C LEU A 20 -20.56 0.90 -13.01
N ASN A 21 -20.05 -0.16 -13.64
CA ASN A 21 -20.62 -0.72 -14.88
C ASN A 21 -21.97 -1.44 -14.65
N TYR A 22 -22.34 -1.72 -13.40
CA TYR A 22 -23.58 -2.41 -13.03
C TYR A 22 -24.56 -1.52 -12.24
N GLY A 23 -24.36 -0.20 -12.20
CA GLY A 23 -25.23 0.73 -11.47
C GLY A 23 -25.18 0.58 -9.94
N ARG A 24 -24.04 0.14 -9.39
CA ARG A 24 -23.85 -0.01 -7.94
C ARG A 24 -23.11 1.20 -7.37
N ASP A 25 -23.86 2.03 -6.64
CA ASP A 25 -23.35 3.26 -6.00
C ASP A 25 -22.67 3.02 -4.64
N THR A 26 -22.58 1.76 -4.19
CA THR A 26 -21.89 1.42 -2.94
C THR A 26 -20.38 1.52 -3.12
N ILE A 27 -19.76 2.43 -2.37
CA ILE A 27 -18.32 2.72 -2.39
C ILE A 27 -17.73 2.71 -0.98
N ILE A 28 -16.40 2.60 -0.92
CA ILE A 28 -15.60 2.89 0.27
C ILE A 28 -14.76 4.13 -0.05
N GLU A 29 -14.83 5.14 0.83
CA GLU A 29 -13.95 6.31 0.78
C GLU A 29 -12.75 6.09 1.72
N VAL A 30 -11.54 6.34 1.21
CA VAL A 30 -10.30 6.17 1.95
C VAL A 30 -9.59 7.51 2.09
N ASP A 31 -9.44 8.01 3.32
CA ASP A 31 -8.69 9.26 3.58
C ASP A 31 -7.19 8.97 3.81
N LEU A 32 -6.38 9.23 2.80
CA LEU A 32 -4.92 9.08 2.89
C LEU A 32 -4.26 10.06 3.87
N ASN A 33 -4.92 11.17 4.24
CA ASN A 33 -4.42 12.04 5.30
C ASN A 33 -4.55 11.38 6.68
N ALA A 34 -5.58 10.55 6.88
CA ALA A 34 -5.72 9.79 8.12
C ALA A 34 -4.60 8.76 8.26
N VAL A 35 -4.23 8.07 7.16
CA VAL A 35 -3.05 7.18 7.14
C VAL A 35 -1.79 7.95 7.54
N LYS A 36 -1.54 9.10 6.91
CA LYS A 36 -0.39 9.96 7.22
C LYS A 36 -0.38 10.45 8.66
N HIS A 37 -1.53 10.85 9.18
CA HIS A 37 -1.68 11.28 10.56
C HIS A 37 -1.32 10.15 11.52
N ASN A 38 -1.87 8.94 11.29
CA ASN A 38 -1.61 7.79 12.14
C ASN A 38 -0.11 7.42 12.15
N VAL A 39 0.56 7.42 11.00
CA VAL A 39 2.02 7.16 10.95
C VAL A 39 2.79 8.19 11.77
N LYS A 40 2.50 9.49 11.60
CA LYS A 40 3.17 10.56 12.38
C LYS A 40 2.94 10.39 13.88
N GLU A 41 1.72 10.04 14.27
CA GLU A 41 1.36 9.77 15.66
C GLU A 41 2.09 8.53 16.22
N PHE A 42 2.30 7.48 15.43
CA PHE A 42 3.12 6.34 15.82
C PHE A 42 4.61 6.73 15.95
N LYS A 43 5.18 7.43 14.97
CA LYS A 43 6.58 7.92 15.04
C LYS A 43 6.84 8.75 16.29
N LYS A 44 5.92 9.68 16.59
CA LYS A 44 5.98 10.51 17.81
C LYS A 44 5.96 9.68 19.10
N ARG A 45 5.26 8.55 19.12
CA ARG A 45 5.19 7.67 20.30
C ARG A 45 6.45 6.81 20.46
N VAL A 46 7.02 6.35 19.36
CA VAL A 46 8.32 5.65 19.36
C VAL A 46 9.41 6.60 19.85
N ASN A 47 9.39 7.86 19.39
CA ASN A 47 10.28 8.94 19.84
C ASN A 47 11.78 8.58 19.80
N ASP A 48 12.18 7.80 18.80
CA ASP A 48 13.56 7.45 18.52
C ASP A 48 13.74 7.32 17.00
N GLU A 49 14.51 8.22 16.41
CA GLU A 49 14.78 8.24 14.97
C GLU A 49 15.69 7.09 14.50
N ASN A 50 16.31 6.35 15.43
CA ASN A 50 17.13 5.17 15.09
C ASN A 50 16.28 3.90 14.94
N ILE A 51 15.00 3.95 15.31
CA ILE A 51 14.09 2.81 15.19
C ILE A 51 13.36 2.90 13.85
N ALA A 52 13.72 2.00 12.93
CA ALA A 52 13.02 1.87 11.66
C ALA A 52 11.57 1.41 11.88
N MET A 53 10.65 2.01 11.11
CA MET A 53 9.23 1.68 11.13
C MET A 53 8.83 0.94 9.86
N MET A 54 8.04 -0.13 10.06
CA MET A 54 7.49 -0.94 8.99
C MET A 54 5.97 -0.82 8.98
N ALA A 55 5.39 -0.53 7.81
CA ALA A 55 3.93 -0.55 7.63
C ALA A 55 3.49 -1.84 6.93
N ALA A 56 2.62 -2.61 7.59
CA ALA A 56 1.96 -3.74 6.95
C ALA A 56 0.84 -3.24 6.01
N VAL A 57 0.96 -3.53 4.72
CA VAL A 57 0.00 -3.17 3.66
C VAL A 57 -0.57 -4.39 2.95
N LYS A 58 -0.52 -5.56 3.60
CA LYS A 58 -1.16 -6.79 3.16
C LYS A 58 -2.68 -6.67 2.98
N ALA A 59 -3.28 -7.66 2.31
CA ALA A 59 -4.69 -7.72 1.97
C ALA A 59 -5.17 -6.45 1.27
N ASN A 60 -4.44 -6.01 0.24
CA ASN A 60 -4.70 -4.77 -0.48
C ASN A 60 -4.77 -3.53 0.45
N GLY A 61 -3.76 -3.34 1.32
CA GLY A 61 -3.77 -2.27 2.32
C GLY A 61 -4.95 -2.38 3.29
N TYR A 62 -5.29 -3.59 3.73
CA TYR A 62 -6.49 -3.86 4.54
C TYR A 62 -7.81 -3.43 3.84
N GLY A 63 -7.85 -3.56 2.51
CA GLY A 63 -8.98 -3.14 1.67
C GLY A 63 -9.01 -1.65 1.31
N HIS A 64 -8.00 -0.88 1.70
CA HIS A 64 -7.93 0.57 1.46
C HIS A 64 -7.14 0.93 0.18
N GLY A 65 -6.52 -0.04 -0.50
CA GLY A 65 -5.63 0.18 -1.64
C GLY A 65 -4.16 0.13 -1.22
N ALA A 66 -3.47 -0.97 -1.53
CA ALA A 66 -2.10 -1.20 -1.04
C ALA A 66 -1.12 -0.13 -1.54
N VAL A 67 -1.17 0.22 -2.83
CA VAL A 67 -0.24 1.17 -3.46
C VAL A 67 -0.42 2.58 -2.89
N GLU A 68 -1.65 3.07 -2.80
CA GLU A 68 -1.97 4.41 -2.31
C GLU A 68 -1.61 4.56 -0.83
N VAL A 69 -1.96 3.56 -0.01
CA VAL A 69 -1.62 3.52 1.41
C VAL A 69 -0.12 3.47 1.61
N ALA A 70 0.60 2.60 0.89
CA ALA A 70 2.04 2.49 0.98
C ALA A 70 2.74 3.81 0.63
N LYS A 71 2.36 4.44 -0.49
CA LYS A 71 2.90 5.76 -0.89
C LYS A 71 2.63 6.83 0.15
N ALA A 72 1.40 6.88 0.68
CA ALA A 72 1.02 7.84 1.72
C ALA A 72 1.84 7.64 3.01
N ALA A 73 2.09 6.39 3.40
CA ALA A 73 2.84 6.05 4.60
C ALA A 73 4.35 6.35 4.44
N ILE A 74 4.95 6.01 3.29
CA ILE A 74 6.34 6.32 2.96
C ILE A 74 6.59 7.84 2.96
N GLU A 75 5.66 8.63 2.39
CA GLU A 75 5.78 10.09 2.33
C GLU A 75 6.00 10.74 3.72
N VAL A 76 5.53 10.10 4.78
CA VAL A 76 5.64 10.61 6.16
C VAL A 76 6.59 9.80 7.04
N GLY A 77 7.45 9.00 6.41
CA GLY A 77 8.62 8.41 7.06
C GLY A 77 8.45 6.98 7.56
N ILE A 78 7.66 6.14 6.87
CA ILE A 78 7.81 4.68 6.95
C ILE A 78 9.05 4.27 6.16
N ASP A 79 9.87 3.42 6.77
CA ASP A 79 11.15 2.99 6.23
C ASP A 79 11.04 1.69 5.42
N GLN A 80 10.07 0.83 5.77
CA GLN A 80 9.89 -0.49 5.16
C GLN A 80 8.41 -0.86 5.06
N LEU A 81 8.07 -1.81 4.18
CA LEU A 81 6.72 -2.35 4.07
C LEU A 81 6.68 -3.84 4.40
N ALA A 82 5.51 -4.30 4.81
CA ALA A 82 5.22 -5.73 4.97
C ALA A 82 3.97 -6.13 4.21
N VAL A 83 4.03 -7.29 3.56
CA VAL A 83 2.92 -7.92 2.83
C VAL A 83 2.69 -9.36 3.31
N ALA A 84 1.63 -10.02 2.88
CA ALA A 84 1.35 -11.42 3.19
C ALA A 84 1.91 -12.37 2.14
N PHE A 85 1.93 -11.97 0.87
CA PHE A 85 2.28 -12.84 -0.27
C PHE A 85 3.18 -12.15 -1.29
N VAL A 86 3.80 -12.95 -2.17
CA VAL A 86 4.76 -12.49 -3.19
C VAL A 86 4.09 -11.59 -4.23
N ASP A 87 2.87 -11.90 -4.65
CA ASP A 87 2.10 -11.12 -5.61
C ASP A 87 1.81 -9.69 -5.13
N GLU A 88 1.49 -9.53 -3.84
CA GLU A 88 1.33 -8.21 -3.22
C GLU A 88 2.64 -7.41 -3.27
N ALA A 89 3.79 -8.05 -3.05
CA ALA A 89 5.09 -7.37 -3.16
C ALA A 89 5.39 -6.95 -4.60
N ILE A 90 5.09 -7.82 -5.57
CA ILE A 90 5.27 -7.55 -7.00
C ILE A 90 4.39 -6.38 -7.45
N GLU A 91 3.13 -6.30 -6.98
CA GLU A 91 2.24 -5.17 -7.25
C GLU A 91 2.88 -3.84 -6.79
N LEU A 92 3.39 -3.81 -5.56
CA LEU A 92 4.05 -2.62 -5.01
C LEU A 92 5.30 -2.24 -5.80
N ARG A 93 6.12 -3.22 -6.21
CA ARG A 93 7.29 -3.00 -7.06
C ARG A 93 6.90 -2.45 -8.43
N GLY A 94 5.87 -3.02 -9.06
CA GLY A 94 5.30 -2.52 -10.32
C GLY A 94 4.79 -1.08 -10.23
N ALA A 95 4.34 -0.65 -9.04
CA ALA A 95 3.91 0.72 -8.77
C ALA A 95 5.07 1.71 -8.45
N GLY A 96 6.32 1.26 -8.57
CA GLY A 96 7.54 2.06 -8.37
C GLY A 96 7.99 2.21 -6.91
N ILE A 97 7.52 1.35 -6.01
CA ILE A 97 7.90 1.39 -4.60
C ILE A 97 9.22 0.65 -4.40
N ASN A 98 10.24 1.35 -3.89
CA ASN A 98 11.62 0.85 -3.78
C ASN A 98 12.11 0.69 -2.33
N VAL A 99 11.30 1.03 -1.32
CA VAL A 99 11.66 0.72 0.08
C VAL A 99 11.72 -0.80 0.29
N PRO A 100 12.46 -1.31 1.30
CA PRO A 100 12.47 -2.73 1.61
C PRO A 100 11.05 -3.28 1.86
N ILE A 101 10.75 -4.45 1.29
CA ILE A 101 9.47 -5.15 1.46
C ILE A 101 9.74 -6.51 2.08
N LEU A 102 9.04 -6.82 3.17
CA LEU A 102 9.08 -8.12 3.85
C LEU A 102 7.77 -8.90 3.60
N ILE A 103 7.89 -10.15 3.17
CA ILE A 103 6.76 -11.09 3.17
C ILE A 103 6.66 -11.71 4.56
N LEU A 104 5.55 -11.46 5.26
CA LEU A 104 5.29 -12.03 6.58
C LEU A 104 4.74 -13.46 6.52
N GLY A 105 4.20 -13.85 5.37
CA GLY A 105 3.60 -15.16 5.14
C GLY A 105 4.61 -16.21 4.70
N TYR A 106 4.11 -17.42 4.46
CA TYR A 106 4.92 -18.48 3.86
C TYR A 106 5.22 -18.17 2.40
N THR A 107 6.50 -18.21 2.03
CA THR A 107 6.93 -18.18 0.63
C THR A 107 7.32 -19.58 0.18
N SER A 108 6.61 -20.10 -0.82
CA SER A 108 6.91 -21.42 -1.38
C SER A 108 8.22 -21.40 -2.17
N VAL A 109 8.86 -22.55 -2.30
CA VAL A 109 10.09 -22.70 -3.12
C VAL A 109 9.87 -22.21 -4.56
N ALA A 110 8.69 -22.45 -5.13
CA ALA A 110 8.34 -21.99 -6.47
C ALA A 110 8.24 -20.47 -6.58
N ALA A 111 7.80 -19.79 -5.51
CA ALA A 111 7.64 -18.33 -5.49
C ALA A 111 8.91 -17.60 -4.99
N ALA A 112 9.89 -18.33 -4.46
CA ALA A 112 11.14 -17.75 -3.97
C ALA A 112 11.98 -17.11 -5.09
N GLU A 113 11.95 -17.67 -6.29
CA GLU A 113 12.64 -17.10 -7.46
C GLU A 113 12.09 -15.71 -7.81
N GLU A 114 10.76 -15.57 -7.83
CA GLU A 114 10.11 -14.28 -8.07
C GLU A 114 10.43 -13.28 -6.94
N ALA A 115 10.36 -13.70 -5.67
CA ALA A 115 10.70 -12.83 -4.56
C ALA A 115 12.15 -12.29 -4.66
N ILE A 116 13.11 -13.13 -5.06
CA ILE A 116 14.50 -12.72 -5.31
C ILE A 116 14.58 -11.77 -6.51
N GLN A 117 13.92 -12.10 -7.63
CA GLN A 117 13.94 -11.29 -8.84
C GLN A 117 13.42 -9.86 -8.61
N TYR A 118 12.42 -9.71 -7.74
CA TYR A 118 11.80 -8.43 -7.40
C TYR A 118 12.42 -7.75 -6.17
N ASP A 119 13.54 -8.24 -5.66
CA ASP A 119 14.25 -7.72 -4.47
C ASP A 119 13.32 -7.62 -3.24
N VAL A 120 12.70 -8.74 -2.87
CA VAL A 120 11.75 -8.86 -1.76
C VAL A 120 12.30 -9.80 -0.70
N MET A 121 12.21 -9.41 0.56
CA MET A 121 12.65 -10.21 1.70
C MET A 121 11.57 -11.25 2.06
N MET A 122 12.00 -12.45 2.46
CA MET A 122 11.16 -13.58 2.89
C MET A 122 11.55 -14.05 4.29
#